data_AF-A0A4P9YUA9-F1
#
_entry.id   AF-A0A4P9YUA9-F1
#
_cell.length_a   1.000
_cell.length_b   1.000
_cell.length_c   1.000
_cell.angle_alpha   90.00
_cell.angle_beta   90.00
_cell.angle_gamma   90.00
#
_symmetry.space_group_name_H-M   'P 1'
#
loop_
_entity.id
_entity.type
_entity.pdbx_description
1 polymer ?
#
loop_
_entity_poly.entity_id
_entity_poly.type
_entity_poly.pdbx_seq_one_letter_code
_entity_poly.pdbx_strand_id
1 'polypeptide(L)'
;MRTVARDVARTTLFKRMFPLSISRLLTRQVTAMSKNLKVADEIIAPEVIERRRLAKELGDAYNEPHDMLNWINNAKDDNGDYYDPIAVARRSIQIAFASVTTTSNFCTHFIYDIASYPEYRKKLQEEQDELVHLYGEEITPEALQKMRFMDACIRESLRLNSSASK
;
A
#
# COMPACT_ATOMS: atom_id res chain seq x y z
N MET A 1 7.83 -0.61 -12.20
CA MET A 1 6.45 -0.54 -11.66
C MET A 1 5.33 -0.47 -12.70
N ARG A 2 5.52 0.10 -13.90
CA ARG A 2 4.50 0.20 -14.97
C ARG A 2 3.97 -1.13 -15.55
N THR A 3 4.52 -2.27 -15.14
CA THR A 3 4.20 -3.60 -15.67
C THR A 3 3.07 -4.29 -14.90
N VAL A 4 3.13 -4.30 -13.57
CA VAL A 4 2.24 -5.15 -12.75
C VAL A 4 0.78 -4.69 -12.80
N ALA A 5 0.51 -3.39 -12.68
CA ALA A 5 -0.85 -2.85 -12.73
C ALA A 5 -1.53 -3.07 -14.08
N ARG A 6 -0.77 -2.97 -15.18
CA ARG A 6 -1.25 -3.24 -16.53
C ARG A 6 -1.56 -4.72 -16.73
N ASP A 7 -0.75 -5.59 -16.14
CA ASP A 7 -0.93 -7.04 -16.22
C ASP A 7 -2.16 -7.50 -15.44
N VAL A 8 -2.44 -6.92 -14.26
CA VAL A 8 -3.65 -7.20 -13.47
C VAL A 8 -4.91 -6.74 -14.22
N ALA A 9 -4.94 -5.51 -14.72
CA ALA A 9 -6.08 -4.97 -15.45
C ALA A 9 -6.38 -5.77 -16.74
N ARG A 10 -5.34 -6.12 -17.50
CA ARG A 10 -5.49 -6.99 -18.68
C ARG A 10 -6.03 -8.36 -18.31
N THR A 11 -5.53 -8.99 -17.26
CA THR A 11 -5.96 -10.34 -16.85
C THR A 11 -7.44 -10.39 -16.47
N THR A 12 -7.93 -9.39 -15.73
CA THR A 12 -9.34 -9.31 -15.31
C THR A 12 -10.27 -9.08 -16.50
N LEU A 13 -9.92 -8.16 -17.40
CA LEU A 13 -10.70 -7.91 -18.63
C LEU A 13 -10.70 -9.13 -19.58
N PHE A 14 -9.55 -9.80 -19.73
CA PHE A 14 -9.43 -10.91 -20.68
C PHE A 14 -10.12 -12.19 -20.23
N LYS A 15 -10.08 -12.52 -18.92
CA LYS A 15 -10.83 -13.65 -18.36
C LYS A 15 -12.34 -13.50 -18.52
N ARG A 16 -12.83 -12.26 -18.56
CA ARG A 16 -14.24 -11.93 -18.82
C ARG A 16 -14.60 -12.01 -20.32
N MET A 17 -13.62 -11.88 -21.22
CA MET A 17 -13.82 -11.86 -22.67
C MET A 17 -13.68 -13.23 -23.38
N PHE A 18 -12.94 -14.20 -22.82
CA PHE A 18 -12.66 -15.47 -23.53
C PHE A 18 -13.04 -16.73 -22.74
N PRO A 19 -13.61 -17.76 -23.41
CA PRO A 19 -13.97 -19.03 -22.78
C PRO A 19 -12.74 -19.79 -22.25
N LEU A 20 -12.95 -20.59 -21.20
CA LEU A 20 -11.92 -21.27 -20.38
C LEU A 20 -10.87 -22.05 -21.19
N SER A 21 -11.23 -22.56 -22.37
CA SER A 21 -10.34 -23.32 -23.26
C SER A 21 -9.20 -22.49 -23.84
N ILE A 22 -9.41 -21.19 -24.12
CA ILE A 22 -8.39 -20.28 -24.69
C ILE A 22 -7.55 -19.64 -23.58
N SER A 23 -8.14 -19.44 -22.39
CA SER A 23 -7.43 -18.85 -21.25
C SER A 23 -6.24 -19.71 -20.79
N ARG A 24 -6.31 -21.04 -20.99
CA ARG A 24 -5.24 -22.00 -20.66
C ARG A 24 -3.95 -21.79 -21.47
N LEU A 25 -4.06 -21.28 -22.70
CA LEU A 25 -2.89 -21.02 -23.56
C LEU A 25 -2.24 -19.67 -23.24
N LEU A 26 -3.07 -18.66 -22.95
CA LEU A 26 -2.64 -17.29 -22.70
C LEU A 26 -2.26 -17.01 -21.23
N THR A 27 -2.50 -17.95 -20.30
CA THR A 27 -1.93 -17.93 -18.94
C THR A 27 -0.41 -17.81 -18.92
N ARG A 28 0.28 -18.11 -20.03
CA ARG A 28 1.71 -17.87 -20.17
C ARG A 28 2.12 -16.38 -20.09
N GLN A 29 1.22 -15.43 -20.39
CA GLN A 29 1.47 -13.99 -20.13
C GLN A 29 1.33 -13.61 -18.63
N VAL A 30 0.82 -14.51 -17.78
CA VAL A 30 0.75 -14.34 -16.31
C VAL A 30 2.12 -14.60 -15.64
N THR A 31 3.15 -14.91 -16.42
CA THR A 31 4.50 -15.21 -15.92
C THR A 31 5.14 -14.07 -15.12
N ALA A 32 4.85 -12.81 -15.43
CA ALA A 32 5.39 -11.67 -14.68
C ALA A 32 4.87 -11.61 -13.22
N MET A 33 3.56 -11.82 -13.01
CA MET A 33 2.99 -11.86 -11.65
C MET A 33 3.52 -13.05 -10.85
N SER A 34 3.68 -14.21 -11.50
CA SER A 34 4.28 -15.38 -10.85
C SER A 34 5.73 -15.17 -10.43
N LYS A 35 6.51 -14.37 -11.18
CA LYS A 35 7.89 -14.01 -10.81
C LYS A 35 7.94 -13.08 -9.59
N ASN A 36 7.11 -12.04 -9.56
CA ASN A 36 7.09 -11.11 -8.43
C ASN A 36 6.61 -11.78 -7.14
N LEU A 37 5.63 -12.69 -7.24
CA LEU A 37 5.19 -13.48 -6.09
C LEU A 37 6.31 -14.40 -5.60
N LYS A 38 7.10 -15.02 -6.49
CA LYS A 38 8.27 -15.81 -6.08
C LYS A 38 9.30 -14.97 -5.32
N VAL A 39 9.62 -13.77 -5.80
CA VAL A 39 10.54 -12.87 -5.10
C VAL A 39 10.00 -12.48 -3.72
N ALA A 40 8.69 -12.20 -3.61
CA ALA A 40 8.07 -11.92 -2.32
C ALA A 40 8.10 -13.13 -1.38
N ASP A 41 7.82 -14.33 -1.91
CA ASP A 41 7.90 -15.60 -1.18
C ASP A 41 9.35 -15.81 -0.67
N GLU A 42 10.36 -15.59 -1.50
CA GLU A 42 11.79 -15.75 -1.18
C GLU A 42 12.31 -14.75 -0.13
N ILE A 43 11.75 -13.53 -0.07
CA ILE A 43 12.19 -12.48 0.86
C ILE A 43 11.41 -12.55 2.19
N ILE A 44 10.08 -12.66 2.11
CA ILE A 44 9.21 -12.46 3.28
C ILE A 44 8.99 -13.77 4.03
N ALA A 45 8.87 -14.92 3.35
CA ALA A 45 8.58 -16.18 4.04
C ALA A 45 9.69 -16.60 5.02
N PRO A 46 11.00 -16.45 4.71
CA PRO A 46 12.06 -16.76 5.67
C PRO A 46 11.99 -15.88 6.93
N GLU A 47 11.67 -14.60 6.79
CA GLU A 47 11.49 -13.69 7.92
C GLU A 47 10.32 -14.12 8.81
N VAL A 48 9.20 -14.53 8.21
CA VAL A 48 8.05 -15.05 8.96
C VAL A 48 8.41 -16.34 9.71
N ILE A 49 9.14 -17.25 9.07
CA ILE A 49 9.61 -18.49 9.69
C ILE A 49 10.53 -18.17 10.87
N GLU A 50 11.46 -17.23 10.70
CA GLU A 50 12.40 -16.83 11.73
C GLU A 50 11.70 -16.19 12.93
N ARG A 51 10.73 -15.29 12.70
CA ARG A 51 9.91 -14.72 13.77
C ARG A 51 9.16 -15.78 14.55
N ARG A 52 8.55 -16.75 13.87
CA ARG A 52 7.85 -17.89 14.52
C ARG A 52 8.81 -18.77 15.33
N ARG A 53 10.03 -18.97 14.84
CA ARG A 53 11.09 -19.71 15.54
C ARG A 53 11.50 -18.98 16.81
N LEU A 54 11.83 -17.71 16.72
CA LEU A 54 12.23 -16.88 17.86
C LEU A 54 11.11 -16.78 18.91
N ALA A 55 9.86 -16.61 18.49
CA ALA A 55 8.71 -16.61 19.39
C ALA A 55 8.59 -17.93 20.17
N LYS A 56 8.91 -19.07 19.53
CA LYS A 56 8.90 -20.38 20.18
C LYS A 56 10.11 -20.61 21.11
N GLU A 57 11.29 -20.14 20.72
CA GLU A 57 12.54 -20.31 21.49
C GLU A 57 12.57 -19.42 22.74
N LEU A 58 12.15 -18.16 22.60
CA LEU A 58 12.24 -17.15 23.66
C LEU A 58 10.98 -17.08 24.52
N GLY A 59 9.83 -17.55 24.03
CA GLY A 59 8.56 -17.52 24.76
C GLY A 59 8.25 -16.10 25.26
N ASP A 60 8.07 -15.96 26.57
CA ASP A 60 7.75 -14.67 27.23
C ASP A 60 8.87 -13.62 27.09
N ALA A 61 10.11 -14.04 26.81
CA ALA A 61 11.23 -13.12 26.57
C ALA A 61 11.28 -12.59 25.12
N TYR A 62 10.38 -13.06 24.23
CA TYR A 62 10.33 -12.60 22.86
C TYR A 62 9.73 -11.19 22.78
N ASN A 63 10.54 -10.22 22.36
CA ASN A 63 10.04 -8.88 22.04
C ASN A 63 9.38 -8.88 20.66
N GLU A 64 8.08 -9.07 20.65
CA GLU A 64 7.29 -9.18 19.42
C GLU A 64 7.23 -7.84 18.64
N PRO A 65 7.61 -7.82 17.35
CA PRO A 65 7.54 -6.61 16.53
C PRO A 65 6.10 -6.11 16.37
N HIS A 66 5.88 -4.81 16.61
CA HIS A 66 4.59 -4.16 16.35
C HIS A 66 4.54 -3.58 14.92
N ASP A 67 4.52 -4.47 13.92
CA ASP A 67 4.49 -4.10 12.51
C ASP A 67 3.39 -4.84 11.72
N MET A 68 3.16 -4.40 10.48
CA MET A 68 2.16 -4.99 9.58
C MET A 68 2.42 -6.48 9.32
N LEU A 69 3.69 -6.88 9.18
CA LEU A 69 4.02 -8.28 8.91
C LEU A 69 3.59 -9.16 10.09
N ASN A 70 3.78 -8.66 11.31
CA ASN A 70 3.38 -9.35 12.51
C ASN A 70 1.85 -9.43 12.65
N TRP A 71 1.12 -8.35 12.32
CA TRP A 71 -0.35 -8.40 12.29
C TRP A 71 -0.89 -9.45 11.31
N ILE A 72 -0.29 -9.58 10.13
CA ILE A 72 -0.69 -10.59 9.14
C ILE A 72 -0.25 -12.00 9.60
N ASN A 73 0.91 -12.11 10.24
CA ASN A 73 1.42 -13.37 10.78
C ASN A 73 0.50 -13.94 11.88
N ASN A 74 -0.05 -13.07 12.72
CA ASN A 74 -0.93 -13.43 13.82
C ASN A 74 -2.41 -13.56 13.43
N ALA A 75 -2.77 -13.18 12.21
CA ALA A 75 -4.11 -13.36 11.69
C ALA A 75 -4.43 -14.86 11.59
N LYS A 76 -5.64 -15.22 12.07
CA LYS A 76 -6.18 -16.57 12.01
C LYS A 76 -7.26 -16.66 10.94
N ASP A 77 -7.41 -17.84 10.35
CA ASP A 77 -8.54 -18.13 9.47
C ASP A 77 -9.82 -18.41 10.27
N ASP A 78 -10.92 -18.71 9.56
CA ASP A 78 -12.22 -18.99 10.17
C ASP A 78 -12.21 -20.24 11.08
N ASN A 79 -11.23 -21.12 10.90
CA ASN A 79 -11.05 -22.32 11.73
C ASN A 79 -10.16 -22.04 12.96
N GLY A 80 -9.57 -20.85 13.06
CA GLY A 80 -8.65 -20.47 14.14
C GLY A 80 -7.20 -20.83 13.88
N ASP A 81 -6.86 -21.29 12.67
CA ASP A 81 -5.51 -21.70 12.29
C ASP A 81 -4.69 -20.53 11.75
N TYR A 82 -3.38 -20.55 12.00
CA TYR A 82 -2.44 -19.57 11.44
C TYR A 82 -2.18 -19.84 9.96
N TYR A 83 -2.06 -18.78 9.17
CA TYR A 83 -1.69 -18.89 7.77
C TYR A 83 -0.28 -19.46 7.57
N ASP A 84 -0.09 -20.20 6.47
CA ASP A 84 1.23 -20.62 6.00
C ASP A 84 2.14 -19.40 5.71
N PRO A 85 3.47 -19.45 5.96
CA PRO A 85 4.38 -18.33 5.71
C PRO A 85 4.32 -17.78 4.27
N ILE A 86 4.11 -18.63 3.27
CA ILE A 86 3.93 -18.19 1.87
C ILE A 86 2.62 -17.41 1.72
N ALA A 87 1.56 -17.84 2.40
CA ALA A 87 0.28 -17.15 2.37
C ALA A 87 0.34 -15.79 3.09
N VAL A 88 1.18 -15.67 4.13
CA VAL A 88 1.51 -14.39 4.79
C VAL A 88 2.29 -13.48 3.83
N ALA A 89 3.36 -13.99 3.22
CA ALA A 89 4.18 -13.25 2.24
C ALA A 89 3.35 -12.67 1.10
N ARG A 90 2.45 -13.48 0.53
CA ARG A 90 1.57 -13.07 -0.57
C ARG A 90 0.55 -12.01 -0.18
N ARG A 91 0.03 -12.02 1.05
CA ARG A 91 -0.84 -10.96 1.56
C ARG A 91 -0.07 -9.66 1.79
N SER A 92 1.13 -9.75 2.36
CA SER A 92 2.00 -8.59 2.58
C SER A 92 2.32 -7.86 1.28
N ILE A 93 2.68 -8.58 0.21
CA ILE A 93 2.95 -7.95 -1.10
C ILE A 93 1.69 -7.39 -1.76
N GLN A 94 0.52 -8.00 -1.54
CA GLN A 94 -0.75 -7.46 -2.05
C GLN A 94 -1.07 -6.10 -1.41
N ILE A 95 -0.91 -5.98 -0.09
CA ILE A 95 -1.14 -4.72 0.63
C ILE A 95 -0.14 -3.65 0.15
N ALA A 96 1.14 -3.99 0.04
CA ALA A 96 2.17 -3.08 -0.47
C ALA A 96 1.89 -2.64 -1.92
N PHE A 97 1.42 -3.55 -2.77
CA PHE A 97 1.07 -3.22 -4.15
C PHE A 97 -0.13 -2.26 -4.23
N ALA A 98 -1.16 -2.52 -3.43
CA ALA A 98 -2.36 -1.69 -3.36
C ALA A 98 -2.03 -0.27 -2.87
N SER A 99 -1.21 -0.15 -1.82
CA SER A 99 -0.87 1.15 -1.22
C SER A 99 0.01 2.02 -2.11
N VAL A 100 1.05 1.45 -2.73
CA VAL A 100 2.01 2.26 -3.51
C VAL A 100 1.35 2.91 -4.72
N THR A 101 0.49 2.16 -5.43
CA THR A 101 -0.11 2.67 -6.67
C THR A 101 -1.10 3.79 -6.40
N THR A 102 -1.98 3.64 -5.42
CA THR A 102 -2.99 4.66 -5.09
C THR A 102 -2.34 5.92 -4.56
N THR A 103 -1.38 5.80 -3.64
CA THR A 103 -0.70 6.97 -3.03
C THR A 103 0.15 7.71 -4.05
N SER A 104 0.90 7.00 -4.92
CA SER A 104 1.71 7.67 -5.95
C SER A 104 0.86 8.48 -6.91
N ASN A 105 -0.27 7.91 -7.37
CA ASN A 105 -1.19 8.60 -8.26
C ASN A 105 -1.83 9.81 -7.55
N PHE A 106 -2.30 9.62 -6.33
CA PHE A 106 -2.89 10.71 -5.54
C PHE A 106 -1.91 11.86 -5.33
N CYS A 107 -0.69 11.58 -4.87
CA CYS A 107 0.33 12.61 -4.67
C CYS A 107 0.65 13.34 -5.98
N THR A 108 0.70 12.62 -7.10
CA THR A 108 0.93 13.24 -8.42
C THR A 108 -0.19 14.22 -8.77
N HIS A 109 -1.45 13.82 -8.57
CA HIS A 109 -2.61 14.69 -8.79
C HIS A 109 -2.61 15.90 -7.87
N PHE A 110 -2.39 15.70 -6.57
CA PHE A 110 -2.32 16.77 -5.59
C PHE A 110 -1.25 17.82 -5.94
N ILE A 111 -0.05 17.38 -6.31
CA ILE A 111 1.03 18.29 -6.72
C ILE A 111 0.63 19.08 -7.98
N TYR A 112 -0.02 18.43 -8.95
CA TYR A 112 -0.49 19.09 -10.17
C TYR A 112 -1.58 20.13 -9.88
N ASP A 113 -2.54 19.79 -9.02
CA ASP A 113 -3.61 20.70 -8.62
C ASP A 113 -3.03 21.93 -7.90
N ILE A 114 -2.22 21.73 -6.87
CA ILE A 114 -1.57 22.84 -6.15
C ILE A 114 -0.63 23.66 -7.05
N ALA A 115 -0.07 23.05 -8.10
CA ALA A 115 0.73 23.78 -9.07
C ALA A 115 -0.08 24.63 -10.05
N SER A 116 -1.34 24.27 -10.29
CA SER A 116 -2.22 24.98 -11.19
C SER A 116 -2.93 26.17 -10.55
N TYR A 117 -2.97 26.23 -9.20
CA TYR A 117 -3.64 27.29 -8.43
C TYR A 117 -2.68 27.98 -7.44
N PRO A 118 -1.91 28.98 -7.90
CA PRO A 118 -0.93 29.69 -7.07
C PRO A 118 -1.50 30.31 -5.79
N GLU A 119 -2.76 30.74 -5.80
CA GLU A 119 -3.48 31.30 -4.67
C GLU A 119 -3.64 30.30 -3.52
N TYR A 120 -3.97 29.04 -3.84
CA TYR A 120 -4.09 27.98 -2.83
C TYR A 120 -2.71 27.51 -2.38
N ARG A 121 -1.72 27.46 -3.28
CA ARG A 121 -0.33 27.18 -2.91
C ARG A 121 0.18 28.19 -1.88
N LYS A 122 -0.04 29.48 -2.11
CA LYS A 122 0.40 30.54 -1.19
C LYS A 122 -0.24 30.37 0.19
N LYS A 123 -1.55 30.16 0.24
CA LYS A 123 -2.26 29.93 1.50
C LYS A 123 -1.80 28.66 2.23
N LEU A 124 -1.47 27.61 1.48
CA LEU A 124 -0.92 26.38 2.05
C LEU A 124 0.47 26.62 2.64
N GLN A 125 1.32 27.40 1.97
CA GLN A 125 2.62 27.80 2.47
C GLN A 125 2.49 28.65 3.75
N GLU A 126 1.60 29.64 3.77
CA GLU A 126 1.31 30.45 4.96
C GLU A 126 0.90 29.57 6.15
N GLU A 127 0.01 28.58 5.94
CA GLU A 127 -0.34 27.60 6.97
C GLU A 127 0.88 26.81 7.46
N GLN A 128 1.75 26.34 6.55
CA GLN A 128 2.95 25.58 6.96
C GLN A 128 3.94 26.46 7.72
N ASP A 129 4.16 27.70 7.30
CA ASP A 129 5.07 28.64 7.95
C ASP A 129 4.58 28.97 9.37
N GLU A 130 3.28 29.17 9.57
CA GLU A 130 2.66 29.35 10.89
C GLU A 130 2.87 28.12 11.79
N LEU A 131 2.71 26.92 11.26
CA LEU A 131 2.89 25.68 12.03
C LEU A 131 4.35 25.44 12.39
N VAL A 132 5.29 25.71 11.49
CA VAL A 132 6.73 25.62 11.78
C VAL A 132 7.12 26.61 12.87
N HIS A 133 6.56 27.82 12.86
CA HIS A 133 6.79 28.79 13.92
C HIS A 133 6.25 28.32 15.28
N LEU A 134 5.11 27.61 15.31
CA LEU A 134 4.47 27.16 16.55
C LEU A 134 5.03 25.85 17.11
N TYR A 135 5.40 24.91 16.25
CA TYR A 135 5.75 23.53 16.62
C TYR A 135 7.20 23.15 16.27
N GLY A 136 7.93 24.00 15.57
CA GLY A 136 9.27 23.71 15.04
C GLY A 136 9.23 23.03 13.67
N GLU A 137 10.40 22.63 13.17
CA GLU A 137 10.54 22.00 11.85
C GLU A 137 10.08 20.53 11.82
N GLU A 138 9.90 19.90 12.98
CA GLU A 138 9.48 18.51 13.09
C GLU A 138 7.95 18.37 12.91
N ILE A 139 7.53 17.37 12.13
CA ILE A 139 6.12 17.03 11.98
C ILE A 139 5.68 16.24 13.21
N THR A 140 5.07 16.92 14.18
CA THR A 140 4.48 16.32 15.37
C THR A 140 3.00 15.96 15.17
N PRO A 141 2.44 15.01 15.94
CA PRO A 141 1.01 14.72 15.89
C PRO A 141 0.13 15.95 16.15
N GLU A 142 0.57 16.84 17.04
CA GLU A 142 -0.12 18.09 17.36
C GLU A 142 -0.11 19.05 16.16
N ALA A 143 1.04 19.22 15.49
CA ALA A 143 1.15 20.04 14.28
C ALA A 143 0.28 19.47 13.15
N LEU A 144 0.29 18.15 12.96
CA LEU A 144 -0.50 17.46 11.94
C LEU A 144 -2.00 17.71 12.10
N GLN A 145 -2.51 17.73 13.34
CA GLN A 145 -3.91 18.04 13.61
C GLN A 145 -4.31 19.49 13.27
N LYS A 146 -3.34 20.40 13.15
CA LYS A 146 -3.57 21.81 12.83
C LYS A 146 -3.48 22.12 11.33
N MET A 147 -3.04 21.19 10.50
CA MET A 147 -2.94 21.33 9.04
C MET A 147 -4.32 21.26 8.33
N ARG A 148 -5.25 22.14 8.72
CA ARG A 148 -6.66 22.09 8.32
C ARG A 148 -6.87 22.44 6.85
N PHE A 149 -6.10 23.39 6.34
CA PHE A 149 -6.17 23.84 4.96
C PHE A 149 -5.50 22.82 4.03
N MET A 150 -4.34 22.27 4.40
CA MET A 150 -3.74 21.14 3.69
C MET A 150 -4.70 19.94 3.58
N ASP A 151 -5.34 19.58 4.69
CA ASP A 151 -6.33 18.51 4.74
C ASP A 151 -7.56 18.80 3.84
N ALA A 152 -8.01 20.06 3.77
CA ALA A 152 -9.04 20.49 2.81
C ALA A 152 -8.57 20.37 1.35
N CYS A 153 -7.34 20.77 1.04
CA CYS A 153 -6.77 20.64 -0.31
C CYS A 153 -6.61 19.17 -0.73
N ILE A 154 -6.18 18.30 0.19
CA ILE A 154 -6.07 16.84 -0.03
C ILE A 154 -7.44 16.27 -0.39
N ARG A 155 -8.48 16.60 0.40
CA ARG A 155 -9.85 16.15 0.12
C ARG A 155 -10.37 16.64 -1.22
N GLU A 156 -10.11 17.90 -1.57
CA GLU A 156 -10.58 18.45 -2.83
C GLU A 156 -9.87 17.83 -4.03
N SER A 157 -8.55 17.61 -3.93
CA SER A 157 -7.80 16.88 -4.95
C SER A 157 -8.30 15.45 -5.10
N LEU A 158 -8.60 14.75 -3.99
CA LEU A 158 -9.26 13.44 -4.03
C LEU A 158 -10.62 13.50 -4.71
N ARG A 159 -11.45 14.52 -4.44
CA ARG A 159 -12.78 14.70 -5.05
C ARG A 159 -12.68 14.89 -6.56
N LEU A 160 -11.73 15.69 -7.02
CA LEU A 160 -11.52 16.01 -8.44
C LEU A 160 -10.92 14.83 -9.21
N ASN A 161 -10.01 14.09 -8.59
CA ASN A 161 -9.24 13.02 -9.23
C ASN A 161 -9.68 11.61 -8.83
N SER A 162 -10.81 11.46 -8.14
CA SER A 162 -11.31 10.16 -7.69
C SER A 162 -11.54 9.22 -8.87
N SER A 163 -10.87 8.07 -8.85
CA SER A 163 -11.06 6.98 -9.79
C SER A 163 -12.36 6.20 -9.58
N ALA A 164 -13.09 6.44 -8.49
CA ALA A 164 -14.35 5.76 -8.19
C ALA A 164 -15.57 6.39 -8.88
N SER A 165 -15.41 7.58 -9.48
CA SER A 165 -16.52 8.36 -10.07
C SER A 165 -16.49 8.43 -11.60
N LYS A 166 -15.75 7.52 -12.28
CA LYS A 166 -15.70 7.45 -13.74
C LYS A 166 -15.84 6.01 -14.24
#